data_AF-A0A453GIQ1-F1
#
_entry.id   AF-A0A453GIQ1-F1
#
_cell.length_a   1.000
_cell.length_b   1.000
_cell.length_c   1.000
_cell.angle_alpha   90.00
_cell.angle_beta   90.00
_cell.angle_gamma   90.00
#
_symmetry.space_group_name_H-M   'P 1'
#
loop_
_entity.id
_entity.type
_entity.pdbx_description
1 polymer ?
#
loop_
_entity_poly.entity_id
_entity_poly.type
_entity_poly.pdbx_seq_one_letter_code
_entity_poly.pdbx_strand_id
1 'polypeptide(L)'
;MFAGVRELVSLISIRPKVLSYYQLQKDSMVYINPRLRGGSAGRKNWDDVIITLNLYHGVALPWDLLLPYQSKIRPAMKVWYLDHPLQVRCQKVLIYLGRKHYVGICFGGFTSKQILFDADGNVHIDAAPQEYSQGLALFDYGAVSGIFDDALGAGINKYPTYFYNLINFLSNGPAVDCRSKAVIAFVTNHVSLLTYSRRIQITAVLDMLLTRLSEDDSEALIAILENFYWGSRLEKVPAMYHTYFFHWWYGRDGTICTPYKDNGVSLLKFSNNFFKHHNGFPLEQRDAAFALATKHKNYLPQLLFSILITFKDPNKPCPPSVQAFIDEVIEMLGDHTVDCEIAQT
;
A
#
# COMPACT_ATOMS: atom_id res chain seq x y z
N MET A 1 -7.17 63.56 -36.81
CA MET A 1 -8.40 63.16 -36.09
C MET A 1 -8.08 61.86 -35.38
N PHE A 2 -7.97 61.95 -34.07
CA PHE A 2 -7.40 60.96 -33.14
C PHE A 2 -8.42 59.91 -32.69
N ALA A 3 -7.86 58.89 -32.04
CA ALA A 3 -8.44 58.01 -31.03
C ALA A 3 -9.12 56.74 -31.57
N GLY A 4 -8.84 55.56 -31.03
CA GLY A 4 -8.13 55.24 -29.82
C GLY A 4 -8.00 53.73 -29.66
N VAL A 5 -6.88 53.37 -29.06
CA VAL A 5 -6.61 52.09 -28.41
C VAL A 5 -7.72 51.78 -27.41
N ARG A 6 -8.21 50.54 -27.43
CA ARG A 6 -8.74 49.88 -26.22
C ARG A 6 -8.16 48.49 -26.14
N GLU A 7 -6.98 48.41 -25.55
CA GLU A 7 -6.71 47.32 -24.61
C GLU A 7 -7.70 47.46 -23.45
N LEU A 8 -8.30 46.34 -23.07
CA LEU A 8 -8.74 46.13 -21.71
C LEU A 8 -8.06 44.85 -21.23
N VAL A 9 -7.10 45.10 -20.34
CA VAL A 9 -6.23 44.17 -19.64
C VAL A 9 -7.03 43.42 -18.59
N SER A 10 -6.89 42.09 -18.50
CA SER A 10 -6.40 41.45 -17.27
C SER A 10 -6.14 39.94 -17.44
N LEU A 11 -4.87 39.61 -17.21
CA LEU A 11 -4.41 38.52 -16.35
C LEU A 11 -4.95 37.10 -16.60
N ILE A 12 -4.14 36.36 -17.35
CA ILE A 12 -3.49 35.06 -17.01
C ILE A 12 -3.40 34.28 -18.32
N SER A 13 -2.21 34.32 -18.92
CA SER A 13 -1.84 33.46 -20.05
C SER A 13 -1.62 32.03 -19.56
N ILE A 14 -2.70 31.25 -19.45
CA ILE A 14 -2.61 29.79 -19.60
C ILE A 14 -2.86 29.53 -21.08
N ARG A 15 -1.83 29.16 -21.83
CA ARG A 15 -2.03 28.71 -23.22
C ARG A 15 -3.01 27.52 -23.19
N PRO A 16 -4.18 27.58 -23.86
CA PRO A 16 -4.95 26.38 -24.09
C PRO A 16 -4.07 25.49 -24.97
N LYS A 17 -3.68 24.33 -24.44
CA LYS A 17 -2.94 23.34 -25.23
C LYS A 17 -3.92 22.80 -26.27
N VAL A 18 -3.88 23.38 -27.47
CA VAL A 18 -4.66 22.93 -28.62
C VAL A 18 -4.27 21.47 -28.88
N LEU A 19 -5.19 20.55 -28.60
CA LEU A 19 -4.93 19.10 -28.71
C LEU A 19 -4.83 18.64 -30.17
N SER A 20 -5.44 19.37 -31.11
CA SER A 20 -5.32 19.15 -32.57
C SER A 20 -5.99 20.28 -33.35
N TYR A 21 -5.56 20.49 -34.60
CA TYR A 21 -6.17 21.44 -35.54
C TYR A 21 -6.77 20.67 -36.72
N TYR A 22 -7.98 21.04 -37.13
CA TYR A 22 -8.66 20.47 -38.30
C TYR A 22 -9.14 21.59 -39.19
N GLN A 23 -8.82 21.53 -40.49
CA GLN A 23 -9.37 22.42 -41.49
C GLN A 23 -10.74 21.89 -41.92
N LEU A 24 -11.80 22.67 -41.68
CA LEU A 24 -13.16 22.35 -42.10
C LEU A 24 -13.55 23.25 -43.27
N GLN A 25 -14.17 22.66 -44.29
CA GLN A 25 -14.71 23.43 -45.41
C GLN A 25 -16.00 24.15 -45.01
N LYS A 26 -16.28 25.29 -45.64
CA LYS A 26 -17.54 26.00 -45.47
C LYS A 26 -18.70 25.04 -45.79
N ASP A 27 -19.70 25.03 -44.91
CA ASP A 27 -20.88 24.14 -44.95
C ASP A 27 -20.67 22.68 -44.47
N SER A 28 -19.53 22.39 -43.83
CA SER A 28 -19.34 21.11 -43.13
C SER A 28 -20.23 21.01 -41.89
N MET A 29 -20.92 19.88 -41.73
CA MET A 29 -21.64 19.55 -40.51
C MET A 29 -20.70 18.83 -39.54
N VAL A 30 -20.41 19.44 -38.39
CA VAL A 30 -19.55 18.86 -37.35
C VAL A 30 -20.42 18.16 -36.32
N TYR A 31 -20.29 16.84 -36.25
CA TYR A 31 -20.88 16.04 -35.16
C TYR A 31 -19.85 15.86 -34.05
N ILE A 32 -20.02 16.59 -32.96
CA ILE A 32 -19.30 16.31 -31.73
C ILE A 32 -20.07 15.19 -31.03
N ASN A 33 -19.57 13.96 -31.12
CA ASN A 33 -20.02 12.89 -30.24
C ASN A 33 -19.28 13.06 -28.91
N PRO A 34 -19.94 13.54 -27.84
CA PRO A 34 -19.34 13.48 -26.52
C PRO A 34 -19.12 12.01 -26.21
N ARG A 35 -17.87 11.55 -26.28
CA ARG A 35 -17.47 10.37 -25.53
C ARG A 35 -17.57 10.79 -24.06
N LEU A 36 -18.74 10.59 -23.46
CA LEU A 36 -18.77 10.18 -22.07
C LEU A 36 -17.75 9.04 -21.98
N ARG A 37 -16.69 9.20 -21.20
CA ARG A 37 -15.72 8.11 -20.99
C ARG A 37 -16.54 6.87 -20.58
N GLY A 38 -16.57 5.86 -21.45
CA GLY A 38 -17.24 4.58 -21.23
C GLY A 38 -18.74 4.58 -21.50
N GLY A 39 -19.10 4.28 -22.76
CA GLY A 39 -20.41 3.70 -23.07
C GLY A 39 -20.60 2.38 -22.31
N SER A 40 -21.79 2.21 -21.77
CA SER A 40 -22.22 1.19 -20.80
C SER A 40 -22.39 -0.23 -21.38
N ALA A 41 -21.45 -0.69 -22.20
CA ALA A 41 -21.43 -2.07 -22.70
C ALA A 41 -20.32 -2.85 -21.98
N GLY A 42 -20.68 -3.85 -21.15
CA GLY A 42 -19.73 -4.80 -20.56
C GLY A 42 -19.26 -4.54 -19.11
N ARG A 43 -19.99 -3.74 -18.31
CA ARG A 43 -19.66 -3.58 -16.88
C ARG A 43 -19.89 -4.90 -16.14
N LYS A 44 -18.82 -5.47 -15.58
CA LYS A 44 -18.89 -6.59 -14.63
C LYS A 44 -18.90 -6.04 -13.21
N ASN A 45 -19.70 -6.62 -12.32
CA ASN A 45 -19.63 -6.28 -10.90
C ASN A 45 -18.50 -7.06 -10.19
N TRP A 46 -18.28 -6.81 -8.90
CA TRP A 46 -17.29 -7.51 -8.09
C TRP A 46 -17.46 -9.04 -8.12
N ASP A 47 -18.69 -9.52 -7.96
CA ASP A 47 -18.98 -10.95 -7.90
C ASP A 47 -18.64 -11.63 -9.24
N ASP A 48 -18.99 -10.99 -10.36
CA ASP A 48 -18.66 -11.45 -11.71
C ASP A 48 -17.13 -11.54 -11.93
N VAL A 49 -16.38 -10.60 -11.36
CA VAL A 49 -14.92 -10.58 -11.46
C VAL A 49 -14.31 -11.69 -10.60
N ILE A 50 -14.71 -11.80 -9.33
CA ILE A 50 -14.14 -12.75 -8.37
C ILE A 50 -14.30 -14.21 -8.82
N ILE A 51 -15.47 -14.59 -9.36
CA ILE A 51 -15.73 -15.97 -9.82
C ILE A 51 -14.78 -16.39 -10.95
N THR A 52 -14.24 -15.43 -11.70
CA THR A 52 -13.35 -15.70 -12.85
C THR A 52 -11.86 -15.67 -12.52
N LEU A 53 -11.48 -15.26 -11.31
CA LEU A 53 -10.09 -15.08 -10.92
C LEU A 53 -9.59 -16.21 -10.02
N ASN A 54 -8.31 -16.53 -10.15
CA ASN A 54 -7.62 -17.24 -9.10
C ASN A 54 -7.51 -16.32 -7.88
N LEU A 55 -7.82 -16.86 -6.69
CA LEU A 55 -7.77 -16.06 -5.47
C LEU A 55 -6.34 -15.99 -4.90
N TYR A 56 -5.60 -17.10 -4.98
CA TYR A 56 -4.33 -17.26 -4.28
C TYR A 56 -3.21 -17.76 -5.17
N HIS A 57 -2.02 -17.22 -4.92
CA HIS A 57 -0.76 -17.69 -5.47
C HIS A 57 0.13 -18.24 -4.35
N GLY A 58 0.63 -19.46 -4.51
CA GLY A 58 1.44 -20.13 -3.49
C GLY A 58 2.92 -20.21 -3.87
N VAL A 59 3.79 -19.61 -3.05
CA VAL A 59 5.25 -19.68 -3.21
C VAL A 59 5.79 -20.84 -2.39
N ALA A 60 6.42 -21.82 -3.05
CA ALA A 60 7.08 -22.93 -2.37
C ALA A 60 8.44 -22.50 -1.82
N LEU A 61 8.72 -22.88 -0.57
CA LEU A 61 9.98 -22.58 0.09
C LEU A 61 10.88 -23.82 0.19
N PRO A 62 12.14 -23.76 -0.27
CA PRO A 62 13.13 -24.79 0.00
C PRO A 62 13.50 -24.82 1.49
N TRP A 63 14.07 -25.94 1.96
CA TRP A 63 14.36 -26.16 3.38
C TRP A 63 15.32 -25.11 3.97
N ASP A 64 16.24 -24.56 3.18
CA ASP A 64 17.18 -23.51 3.59
C ASP A 64 16.46 -22.20 4.02
N LEU A 65 15.25 -21.98 3.51
CA LEU A 65 14.43 -20.80 3.79
C LEU A 65 13.39 -21.06 4.90
N LEU A 66 13.47 -22.21 5.58
CA LEU A 66 12.52 -22.63 6.61
C LEU A 66 13.21 -22.80 7.97
N LEU A 67 12.43 -22.69 9.05
CA LEU A 67 12.90 -23.11 10.37
C LEU A 67 13.07 -24.65 10.38
N PRO A 68 14.04 -25.20 11.13
CA PRO A 68 14.32 -26.64 11.16
C PRO A 68 13.13 -27.51 11.58
N TYR A 69 12.21 -26.99 12.41
CA TYR A 69 10.99 -27.73 12.75
C TYR A 69 9.95 -27.67 11.62
N GLN A 70 9.93 -26.60 10.82
CA GLN A 70 9.01 -26.44 9.70
C GLN A 70 9.38 -27.38 8.54
N SER A 71 10.67 -27.54 8.26
CA SER A 71 11.17 -28.43 7.21
C SER A 71 10.90 -29.91 7.51
N LYS A 72 10.81 -30.29 8.79
CA LYS A 72 10.48 -31.67 9.22
C LYS A 72 9.00 -32.03 9.07
N ILE A 73 8.08 -31.05 9.16
CA ILE A 73 6.63 -31.30 9.20
C ILE A 73 6.02 -31.31 7.79
N ARG A 74 6.55 -30.51 6.86
CA ARG A 74 6.06 -30.45 5.47
C ARG A 74 7.23 -30.26 4.49
N PRO A 75 7.59 -31.28 3.69
CA PRO A 75 8.65 -31.17 2.68
C PRO A 75 8.41 -30.10 1.60
N ALA A 76 7.18 -29.56 1.49
CA ALA A 76 6.80 -28.51 0.56
C ALA A 76 5.91 -27.45 1.25
N MET A 77 6.50 -26.68 2.17
CA MET A 77 5.79 -25.55 2.76
C MET A 77 5.57 -24.45 1.71
N LYS A 78 4.34 -23.95 1.63
CA LYS A 78 3.97 -22.83 0.76
C LYS A 78 3.52 -21.63 1.57
N VAL A 79 3.95 -20.44 1.14
CA VAL A 79 3.42 -19.16 1.61
C VAL A 79 2.42 -18.67 0.56
N TRP A 80 1.20 -18.39 0.99
CA TRP A 80 0.13 -17.96 0.10
C TRP A 80 0.03 -16.45 0.08
N TYR A 81 -0.13 -15.88 -1.11
CA TYR A 81 -0.42 -14.47 -1.37
C TYR A 81 -1.72 -14.37 -2.15
N LEU A 82 -2.33 -13.19 -2.21
CA LEU A 82 -3.34 -12.91 -3.22
C LEU A 82 -2.74 -13.08 -4.60
N ASP A 83 -3.51 -13.64 -5.54
CA ASP A 83 -3.09 -13.69 -6.94
C ASP A 83 -3.00 -12.27 -7.52
N HIS A 84 -2.06 -12.05 -8.43
CA HIS A 84 -1.74 -10.69 -8.92
C HIS A 84 -2.94 -9.94 -9.54
N PRO A 85 -3.77 -10.55 -10.40
CA PRO A 85 -4.97 -9.90 -10.91
C PRO A 85 -5.90 -9.44 -9.78
N LEU A 86 -6.09 -10.25 -8.74
CA LEU A 86 -6.95 -9.91 -7.61
C LEU A 86 -6.35 -8.77 -6.77
N GLN A 87 -5.03 -8.77 -6.53
CA GLN A 87 -4.33 -7.65 -5.89
C GLN A 87 -4.68 -6.32 -6.57
N VAL A 88 -4.57 -6.27 -7.91
CA VAL A 88 -4.86 -5.08 -8.71
C VAL A 88 -6.33 -4.67 -8.61
N ARG A 89 -7.28 -5.63 -8.59
CA ARG A 89 -8.71 -5.32 -8.45
C ARG A 89 -9.04 -4.74 -7.09
N CYS A 90 -8.56 -5.36 -6.00
CA CYS A 90 -8.70 -4.83 -4.65
C CYS A 90 -8.11 -3.43 -4.54
N GLN A 91 -6.88 -3.24 -5.05
CA GLN A 91 -6.20 -1.95 -5.04
C GLN A 91 -6.99 -0.87 -5.79
N LYS A 92 -7.52 -1.16 -6.98
CA LYS A 92 -8.31 -0.19 -7.74
C LYS A 92 -9.61 0.23 -7.02
N VAL A 93 -10.25 -0.69 -6.28
CA VAL A 93 -11.42 -0.37 -5.45
C VAL A 93 -11.03 0.61 -4.35
N LEU A 94 -9.94 0.32 -3.64
CA LEU A 94 -9.43 1.17 -2.56
C LEU A 94 -8.94 2.54 -3.06
N ILE A 95 -8.30 2.60 -4.24
CA ILE A 95 -7.89 3.86 -4.87
C ILE A 95 -9.11 4.70 -5.22
N TYR A 96 -10.13 4.10 -5.85
CA TYR A 96 -11.37 4.81 -6.17
C TYR A 96 -12.02 5.39 -4.91
N LEU A 97 -12.13 4.57 -3.87
CA LEU A 97 -12.75 5.00 -2.61
C LEU A 97 -11.95 6.11 -1.92
N GLY A 98 -10.64 5.93 -1.78
CA GLY A 98 -9.75 6.94 -1.18
C GLY A 98 -9.80 8.28 -1.92
N ARG A 99 -9.83 8.26 -3.27
CA ARG A 99 -10.01 9.47 -4.08
C ARG A 99 -11.35 10.14 -3.85
N LYS A 100 -12.44 9.37 -3.70
CA LYS A 100 -13.77 9.92 -3.41
C LYS A 100 -13.81 10.57 -2.04
N HIS A 101 -13.29 9.89 -1.02
CA HIS A 101 -13.16 10.47 0.32
C HIS A 101 -12.35 11.77 0.27
N TYR A 102 -11.19 11.77 -0.39
CA TYR A 102 -10.32 12.95 -0.53
C TYR A 102 -11.05 14.18 -1.07
N VAL A 103 -11.88 14.01 -2.12
CA VAL A 103 -12.65 15.12 -2.71
C VAL A 103 -13.96 15.44 -1.96
N GLY A 104 -14.18 14.87 -0.79
CA GLY A 104 -15.34 15.17 0.04
C GLY A 104 -16.60 14.37 -0.27
N ILE A 105 -16.47 13.18 -0.86
CA ILE A 105 -17.59 12.29 -1.22
C ILE A 105 -17.47 10.95 -0.47
N CYS A 106 -18.54 10.54 0.21
CA CYS A 106 -18.73 9.19 0.74
C CYS A 106 -19.94 8.49 0.09
N PHE A 107 -20.12 7.20 0.36
CA PHE A 107 -21.32 6.45 -0.06
C PHE A 107 -22.18 5.98 1.12
N GLY A 108 -21.61 5.92 2.32
CA GLY A 108 -22.31 5.46 3.53
C GLY A 108 -22.52 3.95 3.56
N GLY A 109 -21.66 3.20 2.89
CA GLY A 109 -21.80 1.77 2.65
C GLY A 109 -22.36 1.43 1.26
N PHE A 110 -22.01 0.25 0.76
CA PHE A 110 -22.44 -0.27 -0.53
C PHE A 110 -22.26 -1.79 -0.57
N THR A 111 -22.81 -2.43 -1.61
CA THR A 111 -22.73 -3.88 -1.81
C THR A 111 -21.75 -4.25 -2.92
N SER A 112 -21.35 -5.53 -3.00
CA SER A 112 -20.47 -6.04 -4.05
C SER A 112 -21.01 -5.77 -5.46
N LYS A 113 -22.34 -5.85 -5.64
CA LYS A 113 -23.05 -5.58 -6.90
C LYS A 113 -22.90 -4.14 -7.39
N GLN A 114 -22.63 -3.19 -6.48
CA GLN A 114 -22.47 -1.78 -6.80
C GLN A 114 -21.02 -1.42 -7.16
N ILE A 115 -20.05 -2.32 -6.93
CA ILE A 115 -18.68 -2.15 -7.41
C ILE A 115 -18.63 -2.62 -8.86
N LEU A 116 -18.55 -1.69 -9.80
CA LEU A 116 -18.54 -1.95 -11.23
C LEU A 116 -17.13 -1.75 -11.80
N PHE A 117 -16.74 -2.65 -12.70
CA PHE A 117 -15.51 -2.57 -13.47
C PHE A 117 -15.83 -2.30 -14.94
N ASP A 118 -15.19 -1.30 -15.54
CA ASP A 118 -15.23 -1.09 -16.99
C ASP A 118 -14.31 -2.07 -17.74
N ALA A 119 -14.27 -1.97 -19.08
CA ALA A 119 -13.46 -2.83 -19.93
C ALA A 119 -11.95 -2.72 -19.66
N ASP A 120 -11.47 -1.55 -19.23
CA ASP A 120 -10.08 -1.30 -18.84
C ASP A 120 -9.82 -1.68 -17.36
N GLY A 121 -10.86 -2.14 -16.69
CA GLY A 121 -10.87 -2.55 -15.31
C GLY A 121 -10.80 -1.39 -14.31
N ASN A 122 -11.16 -0.18 -14.71
CA ASN A 122 -11.33 0.93 -13.77
C ASN A 122 -12.59 0.70 -12.94
N VAL A 123 -12.54 1.16 -11.70
CA VAL A 123 -13.63 0.98 -10.73
C VAL A 123 -14.56 2.17 -10.76
N HIS A 124 -15.85 1.88 -10.64
CA HIS A 124 -16.90 2.83 -10.32
C HIS A 124 -17.83 2.20 -9.28
N ILE A 125 -18.14 2.95 -8.22
CA ILE A 125 -19.13 2.53 -7.22
C ILE A 125 -20.46 3.21 -7.58
N ASP A 126 -21.45 2.39 -7.95
CA ASP A 126 -22.82 2.79 -8.28
C ASP A 126 -23.68 2.83 -7.00
N ALA A 127 -23.30 3.72 -6.09
CA ALA A 127 -24.02 4.05 -4.88
C ALA A 127 -24.24 5.57 -4.82
N ALA A 128 -25.30 5.99 -4.14
CA ALA A 128 -25.63 7.41 -4.03
C ALA A 128 -24.51 8.17 -3.31
N PRO A 129 -23.88 9.18 -3.95
CA PRO A 129 -22.85 9.96 -3.30
C PRO A 129 -23.47 10.84 -2.20
N GLN A 130 -22.77 10.94 -1.08
CA GLN A 130 -23.11 11.74 0.09
C GLN A 130 -21.95 12.67 0.44
N GLU A 131 -22.24 13.78 1.12
CA GLU A 131 -21.21 14.66 1.65
C GLU A 131 -20.35 13.92 2.66
N TYR A 132 -19.04 14.20 2.63
CA TYR A 132 -18.08 13.54 3.50
C TYR A 132 -18.39 13.75 4.98
N SER A 133 -18.37 12.63 5.72
CA SER A 133 -18.11 12.63 7.15
C SER A 133 -17.25 11.43 7.50
N GLN A 134 -16.46 11.54 8.56
CA GLN A 134 -15.63 10.43 9.05
C GLN A 134 -16.49 9.18 9.29
N GLY A 135 -17.69 9.32 9.87
CA GLY A 135 -18.59 8.20 10.12
C GLY A 135 -19.03 7.47 8.84
N LEU A 136 -19.40 8.21 7.79
CA LEU A 136 -19.77 7.60 6.51
C LEU A 136 -18.57 6.97 5.80
N ALA A 137 -17.38 7.56 5.92
CA ALA A 137 -16.15 6.99 5.36
C ALA A 137 -15.77 5.66 6.05
N LEU A 138 -15.99 5.56 7.37
CA LEU A 138 -15.81 4.32 8.12
C LEU A 138 -16.81 3.24 7.68
N PHE A 139 -18.07 3.59 7.39
CA PHE A 139 -19.03 2.65 6.80
C PHE A 139 -18.62 2.18 5.41
N ASP A 140 -18.04 3.05 4.59
CA ASP A 140 -17.50 2.66 3.29
C ASP A 140 -16.34 1.66 3.43
N TYR A 141 -15.39 1.87 4.36
CA TYR A 141 -14.34 0.91 4.65
C TYR A 141 -14.88 -0.41 5.21
N GLY A 142 -15.86 -0.36 6.11
CA GLY A 142 -16.55 -1.54 6.62
C GLY A 142 -17.24 -2.34 5.50
N ALA A 143 -17.87 -1.66 4.54
CA ALA A 143 -18.47 -2.29 3.37
C ALA A 143 -17.41 -2.99 2.50
N VAL A 144 -16.29 -2.32 2.17
CA VAL A 144 -15.19 -2.96 1.43
C VAL A 144 -14.62 -4.15 2.20
N SER A 145 -14.45 -4.02 3.51
CA SER A 145 -13.97 -5.10 4.37
C SER A 145 -14.87 -6.33 4.27
N GLY A 146 -16.18 -6.16 4.45
CA GLY A 146 -17.16 -7.25 4.32
C GLY A 146 -17.15 -7.88 2.93
N ILE A 147 -17.13 -7.07 1.87
CA ILE A 147 -17.11 -7.57 0.48
C ILE A 147 -15.84 -8.38 0.18
N PHE A 148 -14.68 -7.90 0.65
CA PHE A 148 -13.41 -8.59 0.47
C PHE A 148 -13.32 -9.84 1.33
N ASP A 149 -13.86 -9.78 2.55
CA ASP A 149 -13.92 -10.90 3.47
C ASP A 149 -14.84 -12.00 2.95
N ASP A 150 -16.04 -11.68 2.48
CA ASP A 150 -16.97 -12.68 1.92
C ASP A 150 -16.37 -13.44 0.73
N ALA A 151 -15.56 -12.76 -0.09
CA ALA A 151 -14.89 -13.37 -1.23
C ALA A 151 -13.73 -14.32 -0.85
N LEU A 152 -13.10 -14.12 0.32
CA LEU A 152 -11.80 -14.73 0.67
C LEU A 152 -11.81 -15.49 2.01
N GLY A 153 -12.81 -15.21 2.84
CA GLY A 153 -13.00 -15.61 4.23
C GLY A 153 -13.63 -17.00 4.40
N ALA A 154 -13.09 -18.01 3.72
CA ALA A 154 -13.56 -19.38 3.89
C ALA A 154 -12.85 -20.13 5.04
N GLY A 155 -12.64 -19.51 6.21
CA GLY A 155 -12.28 -20.22 7.47
C GLY A 155 -11.12 -19.64 8.30
N ILE A 156 -11.17 -19.87 9.62
CA ILE A 156 -10.15 -19.47 10.60
C ILE A 156 -8.77 -20.01 10.16
N ASN A 157 -7.80 -19.12 9.91
CA ASN A 157 -6.44 -19.35 9.40
C ASN A 157 -6.22 -19.44 7.87
N LYS A 158 -7.15 -18.98 7.02
CA LYS A 158 -7.00 -19.10 5.55
C LYS A 158 -6.60 -17.85 4.76
N TYR A 159 -6.46 -16.67 5.38
CA TYR A 159 -6.06 -15.51 4.60
C TYR A 159 -4.66 -15.66 4.02
N PRO A 160 -4.45 -15.18 2.78
CA PRO A 160 -3.11 -15.00 2.27
C PRO A 160 -2.33 -14.02 3.14
N THR A 161 -1.02 -14.09 3.03
CA THR A 161 -0.05 -13.33 3.81
C THR A 161 -0.42 -11.84 3.83
N TYR A 162 -0.43 -11.28 5.03
CA TYR A 162 -0.82 -9.89 5.35
C TYR A 162 -2.28 -9.52 5.12
N PHE A 163 -3.09 -10.29 4.38
CA PHE A 163 -4.41 -9.82 3.97
C PHE A 163 -5.40 -9.64 5.12
N TYR A 164 -5.32 -10.48 6.16
CA TYR A 164 -6.10 -10.27 7.39
C TYR A 164 -5.82 -8.91 8.04
N ASN A 165 -4.58 -8.40 7.97
CA ASN A 165 -4.25 -7.09 8.52
C ASN A 165 -5.01 -5.97 7.79
N LEU A 166 -5.17 -6.09 6.45
CA LEU A 166 -5.99 -5.15 5.67
C LEU A 166 -7.47 -5.22 6.07
N ILE A 167 -8.04 -6.43 6.13
CA ILE A 167 -9.44 -6.63 6.53
C ILE A 167 -9.68 -6.06 7.94
N ASN A 168 -8.80 -6.38 8.89
CA ASN A 168 -8.90 -5.86 10.25
C ASN A 168 -8.78 -4.32 10.28
N PHE A 169 -7.88 -3.73 9.49
CA PHE A 169 -7.78 -2.27 9.39
C PHE A 169 -9.06 -1.65 8.81
N LEU A 170 -9.59 -2.20 7.72
CA LEU A 170 -10.80 -1.67 7.06
C LEU A 170 -12.05 -1.81 7.94
N SER A 171 -12.19 -2.92 8.67
CA SER A 171 -13.33 -3.15 9.58
C SER A 171 -13.32 -2.21 10.78
N ASN A 172 -12.16 -1.92 11.37
CA ASN A 172 -12.06 -1.05 12.54
C ASN A 172 -11.91 0.43 12.16
N GLY A 173 -11.35 0.70 10.99
CA GLY A 173 -11.02 2.02 10.47
C GLY A 173 -9.88 2.73 11.21
N PRO A 174 -9.32 3.80 10.62
CA PRO A 174 -8.30 4.62 11.27
C PRO A 174 -8.91 5.54 12.33
N ALA A 175 -8.14 5.83 13.39
CA ALA A 175 -8.47 6.86 14.38
C ALA A 175 -8.27 8.31 13.87
N VAL A 176 -7.74 8.46 12.65
CA VAL A 176 -7.46 9.74 11.98
C VAL A 176 -8.36 9.92 10.76
N ASP A 177 -8.46 11.16 10.25
CA ASP A 177 -9.31 11.49 9.09
C ASP A 177 -8.99 10.57 7.88
N CYS A 178 -10.01 9.88 7.34
CA CYS A 178 -9.87 9.00 6.18
C CYS A 178 -9.39 9.73 4.91
N ARG A 179 -9.51 11.06 4.86
CA ARG A 179 -8.97 11.91 3.78
C ARG A 179 -7.48 12.17 3.89
N SER A 180 -6.85 11.82 5.01
CA SER A 180 -5.41 11.96 5.19
C SER A 180 -4.67 11.20 4.08
N LYS A 181 -3.77 11.87 3.38
CA LYS A 181 -2.88 11.25 2.38
C LYS A 181 -2.16 10.01 2.93
N ALA A 182 -1.85 10.00 4.22
CA ALA A 182 -1.22 8.86 4.89
C ALA A 182 -2.15 7.64 4.99
N VAL A 183 -3.43 7.85 5.29
CA VAL A 183 -4.44 6.77 5.30
C VAL A 183 -4.62 6.24 3.89
N ILE A 184 -4.78 7.13 2.91
CA ILE A 184 -5.00 6.73 1.52
C ILE A 184 -3.78 5.97 1.00
N ALA A 185 -2.56 6.48 1.21
CA ALA A 185 -1.33 5.79 0.83
C ALA A 185 -1.22 4.41 1.49
N PHE A 186 -1.49 4.30 2.80
CA PHE A 186 -1.43 3.02 3.52
C PHE A 186 -2.42 2.00 2.97
N VAL A 187 -3.68 2.38 2.78
CA VAL A 187 -4.76 1.46 2.37
C VAL A 187 -4.57 1.02 0.92
N THR A 188 -4.28 1.97 0.02
CA THR A 188 -4.12 1.70 -1.42
C THR A 188 -2.82 0.96 -1.74
N ASN A 189 -1.79 1.10 -0.92
CA ASN A 189 -0.51 0.39 -1.05
C ASN A 189 -0.29 -0.62 0.07
N HIS A 190 -1.38 -1.15 0.64
CA HIS A 190 -1.28 -2.15 1.69
C HIS A 190 -0.48 -3.37 1.18
N VAL A 191 0.42 -3.88 2.02
CA VAL A 191 1.46 -4.87 1.67
C VAL A 191 0.89 -6.16 1.04
N SER A 192 -0.34 -6.54 1.38
CA SER A 192 -1.06 -7.68 0.78
C SER A 192 -1.46 -7.48 -0.68
N LEU A 193 -1.51 -6.23 -1.16
CA LEU A 193 -1.89 -5.84 -2.51
C LEU A 193 -0.69 -5.57 -3.43
N LEU A 194 0.52 -5.68 -2.88
CA LEU A 194 1.75 -5.39 -3.60
C LEU A 194 2.39 -6.66 -4.16
N THR A 195 3.23 -6.50 -5.17
CA THR A 195 4.11 -7.58 -5.65
C THR A 195 5.28 -7.78 -4.67
N TYR A 196 5.92 -8.95 -4.72
CA TYR A 196 7.13 -9.24 -3.93
C TYR A 196 8.24 -8.23 -4.20
N SER A 197 8.43 -7.80 -5.45
CA SER A 197 9.42 -6.78 -5.81
C SER A 197 9.13 -5.44 -5.14
N ARG A 198 7.87 -5.00 -5.10
CA ARG A 198 7.48 -3.76 -4.42
C ARG A 198 7.68 -3.84 -2.91
N ARG A 199 7.34 -4.96 -2.27
CA ARG A 199 7.60 -5.16 -0.83
C ARG A 199 9.08 -5.05 -0.47
N ILE A 200 9.95 -5.70 -1.26
CA ILE A 200 11.41 -5.63 -1.07
C ILE A 200 11.93 -4.20 -1.34
N GLN A 201 11.39 -3.49 -2.32
CA GLN A 201 11.76 -2.10 -2.57
C GLN A 201 11.38 -1.19 -1.41
N ILE A 202 10.19 -1.38 -0.82
CA ILE A 202 9.76 -0.62 0.36
C ILE A 202 10.74 -0.83 1.51
N THR A 203 11.18 -2.06 1.80
CA THR A 203 12.14 -2.29 2.88
C THR A 203 13.49 -1.61 2.62
N ALA A 204 13.97 -1.64 1.37
CA ALA A 204 15.21 -0.98 0.98
C ALA A 204 15.14 0.55 1.08
N VAL A 205 14.04 1.16 0.63
CA VAL A 205 13.86 2.61 0.69
C VAL A 205 13.63 3.07 2.13
N LEU A 206 12.79 2.37 2.91
CA LEU A 206 12.61 2.71 4.32
C LEU A 206 13.93 2.64 5.08
N ASP A 207 14.75 1.60 4.88
CA ASP A 207 16.06 1.48 5.55
C ASP A 207 16.95 2.70 5.24
N MET A 208 17.00 3.13 3.98
CA MET A 208 17.72 4.33 3.56
C MET A 208 17.15 5.61 4.21
N LEU A 209 15.83 5.77 4.22
CA LEU A 209 15.19 6.94 4.82
C LEU A 209 15.46 7.02 6.33
N LEU A 210 15.46 5.89 7.03
CA LEU A 210 15.77 5.83 8.47
C LEU A 210 17.21 6.22 8.77
N THR A 211 18.17 5.93 7.90
CA THR A 211 19.57 6.37 8.11
C THR A 211 19.76 7.90 8.05
N ARG A 212 18.76 8.65 7.56
CA ARG A 212 18.78 10.11 7.48
C ARG A 212 18.21 10.78 8.74
N LEU A 213 17.58 10.03 9.63
CA LEU A 213 17.06 10.56 10.89
C LEU A 213 18.22 10.84 11.87
N SER A 214 18.03 11.82 12.74
CA SER A 214 18.93 12.04 13.88
C SER A 214 18.88 10.84 14.84
N GLU A 215 19.84 10.75 15.76
CA GLU A 215 19.84 9.69 16.78
C GLU A 215 18.60 9.80 17.67
N ASP A 216 18.26 11.01 18.15
CA ASP A 216 17.07 11.29 18.96
C ASP A 216 15.76 10.91 18.23
N ASP A 217 15.62 11.29 16.95
CA ASP A 217 14.44 10.95 16.15
C ASP A 217 14.35 9.44 15.90
N SER A 218 15.50 8.78 15.70
CA SER A 218 15.57 7.33 15.54
C SER A 218 15.19 6.59 16.82
N GLU A 219 15.62 7.08 17.99
CA GLU A 219 15.23 6.53 19.28
C GLU A 219 13.74 6.72 19.55
N ALA A 220 13.19 7.90 19.25
CA ALA A 220 11.76 8.17 19.35
C ALA A 220 10.95 7.23 18.46
N LEU A 221 11.41 7.01 17.22
CA LEU A 221 10.81 6.05 16.30
C LEU A 221 10.90 4.62 16.84
N ILE A 222 12.05 4.19 17.35
CA ILE A 222 12.23 2.86 17.97
C ILE A 222 11.30 2.67 19.17
N ALA A 223 11.11 3.70 20.00
CA ALA A 223 10.22 3.61 21.16
C ALA A 223 8.74 3.41 20.79
N ILE A 224 8.34 3.94 19.62
CA ILE A 224 6.96 3.87 19.11
C ILE A 224 6.73 2.59 18.29
N LEU A 225 7.74 2.17 17.51
CA LEU A 225 7.73 0.90 16.81
C LEU A 225 7.88 -0.22 17.84
N GLU A 226 6.77 -0.89 18.18
CA GLU A 226 6.71 -2.01 19.14
C GLU A 226 8.00 -2.85 19.23
N ASN A 227 8.34 -3.36 20.41
CA ASN A 227 9.45 -4.31 20.54
C ASN A 227 9.20 -5.58 19.70
N PHE A 228 9.83 -5.63 18.53
CA PHE A 228 9.88 -6.81 17.68
C PHE A 228 11.02 -7.70 18.17
N TYR A 229 10.69 -8.80 18.84
CA TYR A 229 11.66 -9.84 19.16
C TYR A 229 11.77 -10.81 17.99
N TRP A 230 12.89 -10.79 17.26
CA TRP A 230 13.01 -11.51 15.98
C TRP A 230 14.33 -12.26 15.82
N GLY A 231 15.43 -11.83 16.45
CA GLY A 231 16.78 -12.37 16.24
C GLY A 231 16.84 -13.88 16.46
N SER A 232 16.35 -14.33 17.62
CA SER A 232 16.32 -15.76 18.01
C SER A 232 15.51 -16.68 17.09
N ARG A 233 14.67 -16.12 16.22
CA ARG A 233 13.91 -16.85 15.21
C ARG A 233 14.63 -16.83 13.87
N LEU A 234 15.11 -15.67 13.42
CA LEU A 234 15.76 -15.57 12.12
C LEU A 234 17.12 -16.28 12.09
N GLU A 235 17.85 -16.30 13.22
CA GLU A 235 19.09 -17.06 13.34
C GLU A 235 18.89 -18.57 13.10
N LYS A 236 17.68 -19.09 13.31
CA LYS A 236 17.39 -20.52 13.15
C LYS A 236 17.08 -20.89 11.71
N VAL A 237 16.81 -19.93 10.82
CA VAL A 237 16.58 -20.20 9.39
C VAL A 237 17.96 -20.23 8.68
N PRO A 238 18.35 -21.35 8.04
CA PRO A 238 19.70 -21.50 7.47
C PRO A 238 20.14 -20.35 6.56
N ALA A 239 19.28 -19.92 5.63
CA ALA A 239 19.58 -18.80 4.74
C ALA A 239 19.63 -17.44 5.44
N MET A 240 18.98 -17.28 6.59
CA MET A 240 18.99 -16.00 7.33
C MET A 240 20.15 -15.94 8.33
N TYR A 241 20.62 -17.09 8.82
CA TYR A 241 21.74 -17.22 9.74
C TYR A 241 22.99 -16.48 9.24
N HIS A 242 23.36 -16.69 7.97
CA HIS A 242 24.53 -16.05 7.38
C HIS A 242 24.41 -14.52 7.31
N THR A 243 23.20 -13.99 7.08
CA THR A 243 22.96 -12.54 7.12
C THR A 243 23.10 -12.01 8.55
N TYR A 244 22.57 -12.76 9.52
CA TYR A 244 22.53 -12.35 10.92
C TYR A 244 23.95 -12.24 11.50
N PHE A 245 24.81 -13.19 11.16
CA PHE A 245 26.21 -13.23 11.59
C PHE A 245 27.19 -12.73 10.50
N PHE A 246 26.79 -11.91 9.52
CA PHE A 246 27.74 -11.48 8.48
C PHE A 246 28.85 -10.54 9.03
N HIS A 247 28.53 -9.75 10.08
CA HIS A 247 29.45 -8.79 10.71
C HIS A 247 29.44 -8.90 12.24
N TRP A 248 29.58 -10.12 12.75
CA TRP A 248 29.62 -10.34 14.20
C TRP A 248 30.96 -9.94 14.82
N TRP A 249 30.98 -9.67 16.13
CA TRP A 249 32.19 -9.39 16.91
C TRP A 249 32.08 -9.98 18.33
N TYR A 250 33.18 -10.03 19.08
CA TYR A 250 33.17 -10.42 20.49
C TYR A 250 32.96 -9.22 21.41
N GLY A 251 32.00 -9.32 22.32
CA GLY A 251 31.83 -8.41 23.46
C GLY A 251 32.97 -8.53 24.47
N ARG A 252 33.04 -7.58 25.40
CA ARG A 252 34.09 -7.58 26.47
C ARG A 252 34.00 -8.80 27.39
N ASP A 253 32.83 -9.42 27.47
CA ASP A 253 32.52 -10.63 28.23
C ASP A 253 32.68 -11.92 27.40
N GLY A 254 33.15 -11.81 26.15
CA GLY A 254 33.31 -12.95 25.23
C GLY A 254 32.03 -13.38 24.52
N THR A 255 30.91 -12.66 24.70
CA THR A 255 29.66 -12.96 23.99
C THR A 255 29.75 -12.60 22.50
N ILE A 256 29.09 -13.36 21.63
CA ILE A 256 28.99 -13.02 20.21
C ILE A 256 27.93 -11.92 20.06
N CYS A 257 28.36 -10.76 19.60
CA CYS A 257 27.52 -9.62 19.27
C CYS A 257 27.29 -9.55 17.76
N THR A 258 26.13 -9.03 17.36
CA THR A 258 25.80 -8.78 15.94
C THR A 258 25.39 -7.31 15.79
N PRO A 259 25.39 -6.74 14.56
CA PRO A 259 24.98 -5.35 14.34
C PRO A 259 23.46 -5.15 14.52
N TYR A 260 22.73 -6.21 14.85
CA TYR A 260 21.30 -6.23 14.97
C TYR A 260 20.84 -6.24 16.43
N LYS A 261 19.79 -5.47 16.70
CA LYS A 261 19.06 -5.42 17.98
C LYS A 261 17.65 -5.98 17.77
N ASP A 262 17.03 -6.50 18.83
CA ASP A 262 15.62 -6.97 18.78
C ASP A 262 14.63 -5.78 18.78
N ASN A 263 14.59 -5.05 17.67
CA ASN A 263 13.59 -4.01 17.40
C ASN A 263 13.26 -3.91 15.90
N GLY A 264 12.21 -3.15 15.58
CA GLY A 264 11.67 -3.03 14.22
C GLY A 264 12.62 -2.34 13.23
N VAL A 265 13.37 -1.32 13.67
CA VAL A 265 14.35 -0.63 12.81
C VAL A 265 15.50 -1.56 12.44
N SER A 266 16.00 -2.33 13.41
CA SER A 266 17.05 -3.30 13.15
C SER A 266 16.58 -4.48 12.31
N LEU A 267 15.31 -4.89 12.43
CA LEU A 267 14.72 -5.90 11.53
C LEU A 267 14.65 -5.39 10.08
N LEU A 268 14.43 -4.09 9.89
CA LEU A 268 14.40 -3.47 8.57
C LEU A 268 15.79 -3.55 7.93
N LYS A 269 16.81 -3.13 8.66
CA LYS A 269 18.22 -3.22 8.25
C LYS A 269 18.61 -4.66 7.92
N PHE A 270 18.21 -5.61 8.78
CA PHE A 270 18.40 -7.03 8.52
C PHE A 270 17.73 -7.47 7.22
N SER A 271 16.46 -7.07 6.99
CA SER A 271 15.71 -7.45 5.80
C SER A 271 16.39 -6.94 4.52
N ASN A 272 16.88 -5.70 4.51
CA ASN A 272 17.59 -5.11 3.38
C ASN A 272 18.86 -5.91 3.06
N ASN A 273 19.65 -6.25 4.08
CA ASN A 273 20.86 -7.06 3.92
C ASN A 273 20.52 -8.48 3.42
N PHE A 274 19.49 -9.12 3.99
CA PHE A 274 19.05 -10.43 3.56
C PHE A 274 18.66 -10.44 2.08
N PHE A 275 17.84 -9.48 1.65
CA PHE A 275 17.40 -9.37 0.26
C PHE A 275 18.54 -9.06 -0.72
N LYS A 276 19.52 -8.23 -0.34
CA LYS A 276 20.69 -7.88 -1.16
C LYS A 276 21.67 -9.03 -1.37
N HIS A 277 21.90 -9.84 -0.34
CA HIS A 277 23.01 -10.80 -0.33
C HIS A 277 22.60 -12.25 -0.65
N HIS A 278 21.31 -12.59 -0.62
CA HIS A 278 20.84 -13.97 -0.86
C HIS A 278 20.45 -14.20 -2.32
N ASN A 279 21.36 -13.91 -3.26
CA ASN A 279 21.08 -13.96 -4.69
C ASN A 279 20.79 -15.35 -5.27
N GLY A 280 21.05 -16.42 -4.51
CA GLY A 280 20.77 -17.80 -4.90
C GLY A 280 19.28 -18.20 -4.91
N PHE A 281 18.38 -17.37 -4.38
CA PHE A 281 16.93 -17.65 -4.37
C PHE A 281 16.15 -16.61 -5.21
N PRO A 282 15.06 -16.97 -5.91
CA PRO A 282 14.15 -16.00 -6.52
C PRO A 282 13.58 -14.99 -5.51
N LEU A 283 13.18 -13.79 -5.99
CA LEU A 283 12.69 -12.70 -5.12
C LEU A 283 11.45 -13.12 -4.32
N GLU A 284 10.53 -13.83 -4.96
CA GLU A 284 9.30 -14.34 -4.35
C GLU A 284 9.60 -15.30 -3.20
N GLN A 285 10.65 -16.12 -3.30
CA GLN A 285 11.05 -17.03 -2.23
C GLN A 285 11.69 -16.28 -1.06
N ARG A 286 12.52 -15.27 -1.34
CA ARG A 286 13.10 -14.43 -0.28
C ARG A 286 12.02 -13.67 0.49
N ASP A 287 11.09 -13.03 -0.22
CA ASP A 287 9.96 -12.31 0.38
C ASP A 287 9.07 -13.26 1.20
N ALA A 288 8.73 -14.42 0.63
CA ALA A 288 7.96 -15.45 1.33
C ALA A 288 8.63 -15.96 2.60
N ALA A 289 9.94 -16.22 2.55
CA ALA A 289 10.71 -16.68 3.70
C ALA A 289 10.70 -15.62 4.81
N PHE A 290 10.97 -14.36 4.45
CA PHE A 290 10.94 -13.24 5.39
C PHE A 290 9.54 -13.07 6.01
N ALA A 291 8.49 -13.03 5.18
CA ALA A 291 7.12 -12.89 5.61
C ALA A 291 6.67 -14.01 6.57
N LEU A 292 7.06 -15.26 6.27
CA LEU A 292 6.81 -16.41 7.12
C LEU A 292 7.54 -16.31 8.46
N ALA A 293 8.80 -15.90 8.43
CA ALA A 293 9.62 -15.77 9.64
C ALA A 293 9.10 -14.64 10.55
N THR A 294 8.57 -13.57 9.98
CA THR A 294 8.00 -12.43 10.71
C THR A 294 6.46 -12.46 10.84
N LYS A 295 5.82 -13.58 10.50
CA LYS A 295 4.35 -13.70 10.40
C LYS A 295 3.60 -13.30 11.67
N HIS A 296 4.15 -13.64 12.83
CA HIS A 296 3.51 -13.43 14.14
C HIS A 296 3.20 -11.97 14.47
N LYS A 297 3.82 -11.02 13.77
CA LYS A 297 3.62 -9.58 13.97
C LYS A 297 3.17 -8.83 12.72
N ASN A 298 2.97 -9.51 11.59
CA ASN A 298 2.72 -8.85 10.29
C ASN A 298 3.66 -7.66 10.08
N TYR A 299 4.97 -7.90 10.26
CA TYR A 299 5.96 -6.84 10.48
C TYR A 299 5.88 -5.66 9.51
N LEU A 300 5.93 -5.90 8.19
CA LEU A 300 5.94 -4.81 7.21
C LEU A 300 4.63 -4.00 7.21
N PRO A 301 3.43 -4.61 7.19
CA PRO A 301 2.18 -3.87 7.41
C PRO A 301 2.17 -3.06 8.71
N GLN A 302 2.61 -3.67 9.82
CA GLN A 302 2.62 -2.99 11.12
C GLN A 302 3.59 -1.81 11.14
N LEU A 303 4.77 -1.96 10.55
CA LEU A 303 5.76 -0.89 10.43
C LEU A 303 5.18 0.29 9.65
N LEU A 304 4.57 0.03 8.48
CA LEU A 304 3.95 1.07 7.67
C LEU A 304 2.77 1.73 8.38
N PHE A 305 1.92 0.96 9.07
CA PHE A 305 0.83 1.49 9.87
C PHE A 305 1.35 2.42 10.98
N SER A 306 2.38 1.99 11.71
CA SER A 306 2.97 2.80 12.77
C SER A 306 3.55 4.11 12.22
N ILE A 307 4.28 4.05 11.10
CA ILE A 307 4.86 5.24 10.43
C ILE A 307 3.78 6.20 9.93
N LEU A 308 2.76 5.71 9.22
CA LEU A 308 1.81 6.57 8.51
C LEU A 308 0.64 7.03 9.37
N ILE A 309 0.19 6.20 10.31
CA ILE A 309 -1.07 6.37 11.02
C ILE A 309 -0.83 6.67 12.51
N THR A 310 0.00 5.87 13.19
CA THR A 310 0.22 6.04 14.64
C THR A 310 0.91 7.36 15.00
N PHE A 311 1.77 7.90 14.12
CA PHE A 311 2.40 9.21 14.32
C PHE A 311 1.45 10.41 14.23
N LYS A 312 0.24 10.24 13.69
CA LYS A 312 -0.71 11.34 13.51
C LYS A 312 -1.64 11.55 14.72
N ASP A 313 -1.12 11.37 15.95
CA ASP A 313 -1.87 11.75 17.16
C ASP A 313 -2.12 13.27 17.14
N PRO A 314 -3.39 13.72 17.05
CA PRO A 314 -3.71 15.15 17.01
C PRO A 314 -3.30 15.89 18.29
N ASN A 315 -3.03 15.18 19.39
CA ASN A 315 -2.65 15.77 20.68
C ASN A 315 -1.14 15.83 20.90
N LYS A 316 -0.33 15.21 20.03
CA LYS A 316 1.14 15.17 20.14
C LYS A 316 1.77 15.37 18.76
N PRO A 317 1.96 16.62 18.30
CA PRO A 317 2.57 16.88 17.01
C PRO A 317 3.97 16.27 16.93
N CYS A 318 4.25 15.62 15.80
CA CYS A 318 5.56 15.03 15.53
C CYS A 318 6.64 16.10 15.36
N PRO A 319 7.91 15.79 15.69
CA PRO A 319 9.04 16.61 15.29
C PRO A 319 9.02 16.88 13.77
N PRO A 320 9.44 18.07 13.30
CA PRO A 320 9.44 18.40 11.87
C PRO A 320 10.25 17.42 11.00
N SER A 321 11.36 16.90 11.51
CA SER A 321 12.19 15.87 10.86
C SER A 321 11.43 14.56 10.65
N VAL A 322 10.68 14.12 11.66
CA VAL A 322 9.82 12.93 11.58
C VAL A 322 8.66 13.16 10.61
N GLN A 323 8.07 14.36 10.59
CA GLN A 323 7.03 14.69 9.62
C GLN A 323 7.56 14.66 8.18
N ALA A 324 8.73 15.24 7.92
CA ALA A 324 9.37 15.18 6.61
C ALA A 324 9.66 13.73 6.18
N PHE A 325 10.12 12.88 7.10
CA PHE A 325 10.27 11.45 6.86
C PHE A 325 8.93 10.78 6.49
N ILE A 326 7.85 11.06 7.21
CA ILE A 326 6.51 10.53 6.90
C ILE A 326 6.06 10.97 5.49
N ASP A 327 6.30 12.22 5.12
CA ASP A 327 5.92 12.74 3.80
C ASP A 327 6.70 12.04 2.68
N GLU A 328 8.00 11.79 2.86
CA GLU A 328 8.81 11.00 1.92
C GLU A 328 8.31 9.55 1.81
N VAL A 329 7.81 8.96 2.91
CA VAL A 329 7.20 7.61 2.89
C VAL A 329 5.87 7.63 2.13
N ILE A 330 5.05 8.67 2.29
CA ILE A 330 3.81 8.85 1.53
C ILE A 330 4.11 8.96 0.03
N GLU A 331 5.11 9.77 -0.35
CA GLU A 331 5.52 9.94 -1.75
C GLU A 331 6.02 8.64 -2.36
N MET A 332 6.85 7.88 -1.63
CA MET A 332 7.35 6.58 -2.06
C MET A 332 6.23 5.59 -2.39
N LEU A 333 5.20 5.52 -1.55
CA LEU A 333 4.08 4.62 -1.74
C LEU A 333 3.12 5.13 -2.83
N GLY A 334 2.96 6.45 -2.93
CA GLY A 334 1.96 7.11 -3.74
C GLY A 334 0.68 7.36 -2.93
N ASP A 335 0.28 8.63 -2.84
CA ASP A 335 -0.98 9.01 -2.17
C ASP A 335 -2.22 8.81 -3.06
N HIS A 336 -2.03 8.59 -4.36
CA HIS A 336 -3.07 8.46 -5.38
C HIS A 336 -4.08 9.63 -5.42
N THR A 337 -3.77 10.78 -4.80
CA THR A 337 -4.63 11.97 -4.73
C THR A 337 -4.15 13.14 -5.59
N VAL A 338 -2.93 13.09 -6.13
CA VAL A 338 -2.35 14.17 -6.96
C VAL A 338 -3.29 14.65 -8.09
N ASP A 339 -3.93 13.72 -8.82
CA ASP A 339 -4.86 14.08 -9.90
C ASP A 339 -6.12 14.81 -9.40
N CYS A 340 -6.51 14.58 -8.15
CA CYS A 340 -7.67 15.21 -7.52
C CYS A 340 -7.38 16.65 -7.09
N GLU A 341 -6.13 16.95 -6.72
CA GLU A 341 -5.70 18.30 -6.35
C GLU A 341 -5.69 19.24 -7.55
N ILE A 342 -5.21 18.75 -8.70
CA ILE A 342 -5.17 19.50 -9.97
C ILE A 342 -6.59 19.84 -10.46
N ALA A 343 -7.59 19.03 -10.11
CA ALA A 343 -8.99 19.26 -10.50
C ALA A 343 -9.72 20.27 -9.60
N GLN A 344 -9.15 20.63 -8.45
CA GLN A 344 -9.72 21.59 -7.49
C GLN A 344 -9.13 23.00 -7.60
N THR A 345 -7.99 23.15 -8.29
CA THR A 345 -7.36 24.43 -8.69
C THR A 345 -7.83 24.88 -10.06
#